data_AF-A0AAC9V9J3-F1
#
_entry.id   AF-A0AAC9V9J3-F1
#
_cell.length_a   1.000
_cell.length_b   1.000
_cell.length_c   1.000
_cell.angle_alpha   90.00
_cell.angle_beta   90.00
_cell.angle_gamma   90.00
#
_symmetry.space_group_name_H-M   'P 1'
#
loop_
_entity.id
_entity.type
_entity.pdbx_description
1 polymer ?
#
loop_
_entity_poly.entity_id
_entity_poly.type
_entity_poly.pdbx_seq_one_letter_code
_entity_poly.pdbx_strand_id
1 'polypeptide(L)'
;MKKTMVSMMVLGMTVTGVGGVYAGTNMQKITASLNHNIGIQVNGSAYTPTDGKGNKLVPITYKDTTYLPVRAVADALNVPVSYDAASHQVNIGSGSSATLSKVTYSSAQVADIRKEFAKFKSFETAYAPQLMTKGDAYQKAGASDDSVYLMFKHMRVGISPKDYSDGYTSKPVKLSNGIQAKWYTPDKTPLLGFKLDDRYVTISSEDHALSQAQIEQVAASVAKLK
;
A
#
# COMPACT_ATOMS: atom_id res chain seq x y z
N MET A 1 7.21 74.16 36.71
CA MET A 1 8.16 73.38 35.87
C MET A 1 7.70 71.92 35.92
N LYS A 2 6.94 71.46 34.91
CA LYS A 2 7.30 70.40 33.92
C LYS A 2 7.74 69.08 34.60
N LYS A 3 7.01 67.97 34.48
CA LYS A 3 7.01 67.03 33.32
C LYS A 3 5.74 66.14 33.37
N THR A 4 4.77 66.28 32.44
CA THR A 4 4.43 65.40 31.28
C THR A 4 3.85 64.03 31.67
N MET A 5 2.54 63.73 31.49
CA MET A 5 1.84 63.22 30.27
C MET A 5 2.38 61.84 29.80
N VAL A 6 1.62 60.81 29.37
CA VAL A 6 0.19 60.54 29.10
C VAL A 6 0.06 59.07 28.63
N SER A 7 -1.08 58.41 28.93
CA SER A 7 -1.81 57.37 28.12
C SER A 7 -1.10 56.04 27.76
N MET A 8 -1.73 54.85 27.79
CA MET A 8 -2.94 54.46 27.06
C MET A 8 -3.68 53.26 27.72
N MET A 9 -5.01 53.37 27.75
CA MET A 9 -5.98 52.26 27.87
C MET A 9 -5.76 51.20 26.78
N VAL A 10 -5.91 49.92 27.11
CA VAL A 10 -6.70 48.99 26.28
C VAL A 10 -7.48 48.02 27.17
N LEU A 11 -8.79 48.04 26.93
CA LEU A 11 -9.86 47.17 27.41
C LEU A 11 -9.64 45.72 26.93
N GLY A 12 -9.55 44.75 27.84
CA GLY A 12 -9.43 43.33 27.50
C GLY A 12 -10.58 42.52 28.10
N MET A 13 -11.59 42.28 27.28
CA MET A 13 -12.81 41.52 27.58
C MET A 13 -12.52 40.14 28.20
N THR A 14 -13.30 39.80 29.23
CA THR A 14 -13.44 38.45 29.76
C THR A 14 -13.93 37.49 28.68
N VAL A 15 -13.13 36.47 28.36
CA VAL A 15 -13.63 35.24 27.71
C VAL A 15 -13.44 34.09 28.67
N THR A 16 -14.51 33.76 29.39
CA THR A 16 -14.69 32.46 30.02
C THR A 16 -14.82 31.42 28.91
N GLY A 17 -13.70 30.81 28.53
CA GLY A 17 -13.69 29.65 27.64
C GLY A 17 -14.10 28.40 28.41
N VAL A 18 -15.38 28.03 28.31
CA VAL A 18 -15.80 26.64 28.51
C VAL A 18 -15.11 25.78 27.44
N GLY A 19 -14.31 24.80 27.84
CA GLY A 19 -13.48 24.06 26.91
C GLY A 19 -13.16 22.65 27.39
N GLY A 20 -14.16 21.77 27.24
CA GLY A 20 -13.98 20.36 26.90
C GLY A 20 -13.28 19.45 27.91
N VAL A 21 -14.00 18.44 28.38
CA VAL A 21 -13.39 17.20 28.89
C VAL A 21 -12.38 16.65 27.86
N TYR A 22 -11.09 16.80 28.14
CA TYR A 22 -10.06 16.12 27.35
C TYR A 22 -10.15 14.63 27.69
N ALA A 23 -10.68 13.84 26.75
CA ALA A 23 -10.44 12.41 26.71
C ALA A 23 -8.93 12.19 26.85
N GLY A 24 -8.49 11.43 27.85
CA GLY A 24 -7.08 11.28 28.20
C GLY A 24 -6.24 10.87 27.01
N THR A 25 -5.60 11.84 26.37
CA THR A 25 -4.67 11.59 25.28
C THR A 25 -3.42 10.97 25.90
N ASN A 26 -2.97 9.80 25.43
CA ASN A 26 -1.64 9.24 25.74
C ASN A 26 -0.50 10.09 25.12
N MET A 27 -0.67 11.41 25.06
CA MET A 27 0.22 12.36 24.42
C MET A 27 1.01 13.09 25.51
N GLN A 28 2.32 12.87 25.52
CA GLN A 28 3.24 13.64 26.34
C GLN A 28 3.77 14.84 25.53
N LYS A 29 3.66 16.04 26.10
CA LYS A 29 4.28 17.22 25.53
C LYS A 29 5.80 17.15 25.75
N ILE A 30 6.56 17.30 24.67
CA ILE A 30 8.02 17.45 24.67
C ILE A 30 8.41 18.77 24.01
N THR A 31 9.65 19.21 24.24
CA THR A 31 10.29 20.28 23.46
C THR A 31 11.38 19.65 22.60
N ALA A 32 11.37 19.90 21.29
CA ALA A 32 12.32 19.37 20.32
C ALA A 32 12.70 20.46 19.31
N SER A 33 13.82 20.27 18.61
CA SER A 33 14.36 21.26 17.66
C SER A 33 14.33 20.72 16.25
N LEU A 34 13.95 21.56 15.28
CA LEU A 34 14.18 21.27 13.86
C LEU A 34 15.68 21.41 13.57
N ASN A 35 16.28 20.38 12.99
CA ASN A 35 17.71 20.31 12.76
C ASN A 35 18.05 20.47 11.28
N HIS A 36 18.39 21.69 10.88
CA HIS A 36 18.73 22.05 9.51
C HIS A 36 20.15 21.63 9.09
N ASN A 37 20.97 21.15 10.03
CA ASN A 37 22.36 20.74 9.77
C ASN A 37 22.45 19.28 9.31
N ILE A 38 21.37 18.50 9.43
CA ILE A 38 21.35 17.10 9.07
C ILE A 38 20.85 16.94 7.62
N GLY A 39 21.73 16.43 6.76
CA GLY A 39 21.37 15.96 5.42
C GLY A 39 20.89 14.50 5.44
N ILE A 40 20.06 14.14 4.47
CA ILE A 40 19.59 12.75 4.29
C ILE A 40 20.14 12.24 2.97
N GLN A 41 20.64 11.01 2.98
CA GLN A 41 20.98 10.27 1.76
C GLN A 41 20.15 8.99 1.71
N VAL A 42 19.59 8.69 0.54
CA VAL A 42 18.86 7.46 0.26
C VAL A 42 19.55 6.79 -0.91
N ASN A 43 19.97 5.53 -0.73
CA ASN A 43 20.73 4.77 -1.73
C ASN A 43 21.97 5.53 -2.27
N GLY A 44 22.70 6.20 -1.38
CA GLY A 44 23.92 6.96 -1.73
C GLY A 44 23.68 8.29 -2.45
N SER A 45 22.44 8.71 -2.63
CA SER A 45 22.08 9.99 -3.27
C SER A 45 21.49 10.96 -2.24
N ALA A 46 21.86 12.25 -2.36
CA ALA A 46 21.29 13.30 -1.52
C ALA A 46 19.76 13.38 -1.72
N TYR A 47 19.02 13.39 -0.61
CA TYR A 47 17.56 13.38 -0.60
C TYR A 47 17.01 14.54 0.23
N THR A 48 16.07 15.28 -0.36
CA THR A 48 15.33 16.35 0.34
C THR A 48 13.90 15.87 0.60
N PRO A 49 13.54 15.52 1.84
CA PRO A 49 12.20 15.05 2.15
C PRO A 49 11.20 16.18 1.96
N THR A 50 10.05 15.87 1.37
CA THR A 50 8.93 16.80 1.19
C THR A 50 7.64 16.17 1.69
N ASP A 51 6.66 17.00 2.05
CA ASP A 51 5.30 16.54 2.34
C ASP A 51 4.49 16.37 1.04
N GLY A 52 3.25 15.86 1.16
CA GLY A 52 2.34 15.69 0.02
C GLY A 52 1.90 16.99 -0.66
N LYS A 53 2.34 18.16 -0.18
CA LYS A 53 2.11 19.49 -0.76
C LYS A 53 3.40 20.10 -1.33
N GLY A 54 4.51 19.37 -1.30
CA GLY A 54 5.82 19.82 -1.79
C GLY A 54 6.60 20.69 -0.79
N ASN A 55 6.13 20.84 0.46
CA ASN A 55 6.88 21.59 1.47
C ASN A 55 8.05 20.75 1.98
N LYS A 56 9.22 21.39 2.12
CA LYS A 56 10.41 20.73 2.67
C LYS A 56 10.18 20.31 4.12
N LEU A 57 10.42 19.04 4.41
CA LEU A 57 10.45 18.52 5.76
C LEU A 57 11.87 18.59 6.32
N VAL A 58 11.97 18.82 7.63
CA VAL A 58 13.27 18.94 8.31
C VAL A 58 13.33 17.89 9.42
N PRO A 59 14.45 17.16 9.58
CA PRO A 59 14.66 16.27 10.70
C PRO A 59 14.43 16.97 12.05
N ILE A 60 13.93 16.22 13.03
CA ILE A 60 13.78 16.71 14.40
C ILE A 60 14.87 16.07 15.25
N THR A 61 15.53 16.85 16.11
CA THR A 61 16.42 16.32 17.15
C THR A 61 15.76 16.46 18.51
N TYR A 62 15.71 15.34 19.24
CA TYR A 62 15.21 15.26 20.60
C TYR A 62 16.10 14.31 21.40
N LYS A 63 16.64 14.79 22.53
CA LYS A 63 17.58 14.03 23.39
C LYS A 63 18.69 13.34 22.58
N ASP A 64 19.41 14.15 21.79
CA ASP A 64 20.53 13.72 20.94
C ASP A 64 20.19 12.66 19.88
N THR A 65 18.91 12.35 19.70
CA THR A 65 18.42 11.42 18.68
C THR A 65 17.74 12.18 17.55
N THR A 66 18.03 11.77 16.32
CA THR A 66 17.42 12.35 15.12
C THR A 66 16.24 11.51 14.67
N TYR A 67 15.09 12.17 14.50
CA TYR A 67 13.85 11.58 14.03
C TYR A 67 13.55 12.10 12.62
N LEU A 68 13.22 11.17 11.72
CA LEU A 68 12.92 11.46 10.33
C LEU A 68 11.43 11.27 10.02
N PRO A 69 10.85 12.05 9.09
CA PRO A 69 9.49 11.81 8.62
C PRO A 69 9.40 10.46 7.91
N VAL A 70 8.75 9.49 8.55
CA VAL A 70 8.66 8.10 8.05
C VAL A 70 8.08 8.01 6.64
N ARG A 71 7.08 8.84 6.29
CA ARG A 71 6.48 8.85 4.95
C ARG A 71 7.50 9.23 3.88
N ALA A 72 8.26 10.31 4.08
CA ALA A 72 9.24 10.76 3.09
C ALA A 72 10.36 9.73 2.90
N VAL A 73 10.84 9.14 3.99
CA VAL A 73 11.86 8.07 3.92
C VAL A 73 11.32 6.85 3.18
N ALA A 74 10.08 6.46 3.47
CA ALA A 74 9.47 5.30 2.84
C ALA A 74 9.16 5.53 1.36
N ASP A 75 8.69 6.72 0.98
CA ASP A 75 8.49 7.10 -0.43
C ASP A 75 9.82 7.01 -1.21
N ALA A 76 10.92 7.50 -0.62
CA ALA A 76 12.24 7.42 -1.22
C ALA A 76 12.77 5.98 -1.38
N LEU A 77 12.31 5.07 -0.51
CA LEU A 77 12.67 3.64 -0.53
C LEU A 77 11.63 2.77 -1.26
N ASN A 78 10.58 3.38 -1.82
CA ASN A 78 9.43 2.67 -2.40
C ASN A 78 8.78 1.66 -1.43
N VAL A 79 8.75 2.01 -0.14
CA VAL A 79 8.17 1.21 0.94
C VAL A 79 6.79 1.76 1.29
N PRO A 80 5.74 0.91 1.32
CA PRO A 80 4.41 1.33 1.70
C PRO A 80 4.32 1.75 3.18
N VAL A 81 3.66 2.88 3.48
CA VAL A 81 3.34 3.33 4.84
C VAL A 81 1.86 3.70 5.01
N SER A 82 1.24 3.25 6.09
CA SER A 82 -0.12 3.66 6.48
C SER A 82 -0.23 3.88 8.00
N TYR A 83 -1.27 4.57 8.43
CA TYR A 83 -1.61 4.73 9.85
C TYR A 83 -3.01 4.15 10.09
N ASP A 84 -3.11 3.14 10.94
CA ASP A 84 -4.37 2.58 11.40
C ASP A 84 -4.78 3.29 12.69
N ALA A 85 -5.81 4.14 12.59
CA ALA A 85 -6.32 4.90 13.73
C ALA A 85 -7.05 4.02 14.76
N ALA A 86 -7.59 2.85 14.37
CA ALA A 86 -8.28 1.95 15.29
C ALA A 86 -7.28 1.26 16.23
N SER A 87 -6.19 0.74 15.67
CA SER A 87 -5.14 0.06 16.43
C SER A 87 -4.01 0.98 16.91
N HIS A 88 -4.02 2.26 16.51
CA HIS A 88 -2.99 3.26 16.81
C HIS A 88 -1.59 2.85 16.29
N GLN A 89 -1.54 2.21 15.12
CA GLN A 89 -0.31 1.65 14.55
C GLN A 89 0.10 2.36 13.25
N VAL A 90 1.41 2.60 13.11
CA VAL A 90 2.03 2.95 11.83
C VAL A 90 2.52 1.67 11.18
N ASN A 91 1.93 1.29 10.05
CA ASN A 91 2.33 0.12 9.28
C ASN A 91 3.35 0.52 8.23
N ILE A 92 4.47 -0.20 8.15
CA ILE A 92 5.57 0.04 7.22
C ILE A 92 5.88 -1.28 6.51
N GLY A 93 5.96 -1.29 5.19
CA GLY A 93 6.33 -2.48 4.39
C GLY A 93 5.18 -3.45 4.10
N SER A 94 4.21 -3.59 5.00
CA SER A 94 3.01 -4.39 4.79
C SER A 94 1.80 -3.64 5.33
N GLY A 95 1.05 -2.96 4.45
CA GLY A 95 -0.17 -2.27 4.84
C GLY A 95 -0.47 -0.93 4.16
N SER A 96 0.26 -0.50 3.13
CA SER A 96 -0.31 0.58 2.31
C SER A 96 -1.62 0.09 1.77
N SER A 97 -2.70 0.82 2.05
CA SER A 97 -3.75 0.97 1.05
C SER A 97 -3.06 1.43 -0.22
N ALA A 98 -2.68 0.48 -1.07
CA ALA A 98 -2.54 0.78 -2.47
C ALA A 98 -3.84 1.46 -2.85
N THR A 99 -3.80 2.55 -3.59
CA THR A 99 -5.02 3.12 -4.14
C THR A 99 -5.56 2.09 -5.13
N LEU A 100 -6.35 1.15 -4.63
CA LEU A 100 -6.95 0.09 -5.41
C LEU A 100 -8.13 0.71 -6.15
N SER A 101 -8.21 0.40 -7.43
CA SER A 101 -9.30 0.80 -8.30
C SER A 101 -10.10 -0.45 -8.62
N LYS A 102 -11.44 -0.34 -8.59
CA LYS A 102 -12.30 -1.42 -9.05
C LYS A 102 -12.01 -1.71 -10.53
N VAL A 103 -11.80 -2.97 -10.85
CA VAL A 103 -11.69 -3.40 -12.25
C VAL A 103 -13.09 -3.47 -12.84
N THR A 104 -13.31 -2.77 -13.95
CA THR A 104 -14.55 -2.88 -14.72
C THR A 104 -14.18 -3.50 -16.07
N TYR A 105 -14.47 -4.79 -16.21
CA TYR A 105 -14.29 -5.50 -17.46
C TYR A 105 -15.44 -5.15 -18.41
N SER A 106 -15.12 -4.81 -19.66
CA SER A 106 -16.14 -4.66 -20.70
C SER A 106 -16.74 -6.03 -21.07
N SER A 107 -17.93 -6.06 -21.66
CA SER A 107 -18.56 -7.31 -22.10
C SER A 107 -17.68 -8.10 -23.08
N ALA A 108 -16.91 -7.42 -23.92
CA ALA A 108 -15.94 -8.05 -24.82
C ALA A 108 -14.80 -8.71 -24.04
N GLN A 109 -14.23 -8.03 -23.04
CA GLN A 109 -13.18 -8.58 -22.18
C GLN A 109 -13.69 -9.78 -21.37
N VAL A 110 -14.93 -9.72 -20.85
CA VAL A 110 -15.53 -10.86 -20.16
C VAL A 110 -15.69 -12.05 -21.09
N ALA A 111 -16.14 -11.85 -22.33
CA ALA A 111 -16.26 -12.90 -23.33
C ALA A 111 -14.89 -13.50 -23.68
N ASP A 112 -13.86 -12.68 -23.86
CA ASP A 112 -12.50 -13.14 -24.15
C ASP A 112 -11.91 -13.95 -23.00
N ILE A 113 -12.09 -13.49 -21.75
CA ILE A 113 -11.64 -14.25 -20.57
C ILE A 113 -12.34 -15.60 -20.53
N ARG A 114 -13.68 -15.64 -20.63
CA ARG A 114 -14.45 -16.89 -20.60
C ARG A 114 -14.06 -17.84 -21.73
N LYS A 115 -13.73 -17.31 -22.91
CA LYS A 115 -13.23 -18.09 -24.05
C LYS A 115 -11.92 -18.79 -23.72
N GLU A 116 -11.00 -18.13 -23.00
CA GLU A 116 -9.75 -18.77 -22.57
C GLU A 116 -9.99 -19.86 -21.53
N PHE A 117 -10.89 -19.64 -20.56
CA PHE A 117 -11.28 -20.68 -19.58
C PHE A 117 -12.00 -21.87 -20.22
N ALA A 118 -12.84 -21.64 -21.24
CA ALA A 118 -13.57 -22.69 -21.95
C ALA A 118 -12.66 -23.67 -22.72
N LYS A 119 -11.38 -23.34 -22.91
CA LYS A 119 -10.39 -24.28 -23.47
C LYS A 119 -10.10 -25.45 -22.55
N PHE A 120 -10.44 -25.34 -21.26
CA PHE A 120 -10.14 -26.33 -20.24
C PHE A 120 -11.42 -27.00 -19.73
N LYS A 121 -11.66 -28.24 -20.18
CA LYS A 121 -12.79 -29.06 -19.68
C LYS A 121 -12.77 -29.28 -18.17
N SER A 122 -11.58 -29.24 -17.56
CA SER A 122 -11.41 -29.44 -16.13
C SER A 122 -11.69 -28.18 -15.29
N PHE A 123 -11.75 -26.98 -15.90
CA PHE A 123 -11.95 -25.72 -15.16
C PHE A 123 -12.55 -24.55 -15.97
N GLU A 124 -13.83 -24.65 -16.32
CA GLU A 124 -14.51 -23.60 -17.12
C GLU A 124 -14.89 -22.34 -16.31
N THR A 125 -14.88 -22.41 -14.97
CA THR A 125 -15.24 -21.26 -14.13
C THR A 125 -14.17 -20.18 -14.20
N ALA A 126 -14.51 -19.04 -14.78
CA ALA A 126 -13.62 -17.90 -14.89
C ALA A 126 -13.47 -17.17 -13.54
N TYR A 127 -12.23 -16.88 -13.17
CA TYR A 127 -11.87 -16.07 -12.00
C TYR A 127 -11.04 -14.86 -12.45
N ALA A 128 -11.26 -13.71 -11.80
CA ALA A 128 -10.52 -12.49 -12.09
C ALA A 128 -10.45 -11.58 -10.85
N PRO A 129 -9.39 -10.75 -10.73
CA PRO A 129 -9.32 -9.69 -9.72
C PRO A 129 -10.49 -8.71 -9.82
N GLN A 130 -11.11 -8.36 -8.70
CA GLN A 130 -12.12 -7.30 -8.65
C GLN A 130 -11.51 -5.91 -8.39
N LEU A 131 -10.28 -5.87 -7.87
CA LEU A 131 -9.50 -4.67 -7.59
C LEU A 131 -8.14 -4.77 -8.27
N MET A 132 -7.58 -3.64 -8.68
CA MET A 132 -6.22 -3.53 -9.23
C MET A 132 -5.51 -2.29 -8.66
N THR A 133 -4.19 -2.27 -8.66
CA THR A 133 -3.44 -1.04 -8.36
C THR A 133 -3.77 0.03 -9.41
N LYS A 134 -3.98 1.29 -8.99
CA LYS A 134 -4.25 2.39 -9.93
C LYS A 134 -3.17 2.47 -11.02
N GLY A 135 -3.58 2.42 -12.28
CA GLY A 135 -2.69 2.45 -13.45
C GLY A 135 -2.28 1.06 -13.99
N ASP A 136 -2.59 -0.01 -13.27
CA ASP A 136 -2.32 -1.39 -13.68
C ASP A 136 -3.48 -1.98 -14.48
N ALA A 137 -3.77 -1.37 -15.63
CA ALA A 137 -4.95 -1.71 -16.44
C ALA A 137 -4.86 -3.12 -17.04
N TYR A 138 -6.01 -3.81 -17.11
CA TYR A 138 -6.15 -5.07 -17.85
C TYR A 138 -5.78 -4.90 -19.33
N GLN A 139 -5.03 -5.86 -19.86
CA GLN A 139 -4.59 -5.86 -21.25
C GLN A 139 -5.23 -6.99 -22.06
N LYS A 140 -5.10 -8.24 -21.61
CA LYS A 140 -5.58 -9.42 -22.35
C LYS A 140 -5.66 -10.67 -21.48
N ALA A 141 -6.38 -11.66 -21.96
CA ALA A 141 -6.34 -13.03 -21.45
C ALA A 141 -5.60 -13.94 -22.43
N GLY A 142 -5.03 -15.03 -21.93
CA GLY A 142 -4.46 -16.09 -22.74
C GLY A 142 -4.40 -17.40 -21.96
N ALA A 143 -4.18 -18.51 -22.66
CA ALA A 143 -4.05 -19.83 -22.09
C ALA A 143 -2.68 -20.44 -22.41
N SER A 144 -2.11 -21.19 -21.47
CA SER A 144 -1.06 -22.18 -21.72
C SER A 144 -1.65 -23.59 -21.78
N ASP A 145 -0.81 -24.63 -21.65
CA ASP A 145 -1.25 -26.03 -21.67
C ASP A 145 -2.17 -26.39 -20.49
N ASP A 146 -2.05 -25.71 -19.35
CA ASP A 146 -2.74 -26.07 -18.11
C ASP A 146 -3.24 -24.88 -17.28
N SER A 147 -3.05 -23.64 -17.76
CA SER A 147 -3.37 -22.43 -16.99
C SER A 147 -3.98 -21.34 -17.88
N VAL A 148 -4.88 -20.56 -17.31
CA VAL A 148 -5.33 -19.28 -17.90
C VAL A 148 -4.58 -18.14 -17.24
N TYR A 149 -4.10 -17.19 -18.03
CA TYR A 149 -3.44 -15.98 -17.57
C TYR A 149 -4.22 -14.73 -17.96
N LEU A 150 -4.39 -13.84 -16.98
CA LEU A 150 -4.85 -12.48 -17.19
C LEU A 150 -3.64 -11.54 -17.06
N MET A 151 -3.35 -10.82 -18.14
CA MET A 151 -2.26 -9.86 -18.22
C MET A 151 -2.79 -8.46 -17.95
N PHE A 152 -2.14 -7.77 -17.04
CA PHE A 152 -2.30 -6.36 -16.75
C PHE A 152 -0.98 -5.65 -17.09
N LYS A 153 -0.93 -4.33 -16.94
CA LYS A 153 0.25 -3.54 -17.31
C LYS A 153 1.51 -3.94 -16.54
N HIS A 154 1.37 -4.25 -15.26
CA HIS A 154 2.42 -4.55 -14.29
C HIS A 154 2.18 -5.88 -13.56
N MET A 155 0.94 -6.38 -13.58
CA MET A 155 0.55 -7.63 -12.92
C MET A 155 0.21 -8.74 -13.91
N ARG A 156 0.54 -9.97 -13.52
CA ARG A 156 0.06 -11.19 -14.16
C ARG A 156 -0.68 -12.05 -13.16
N VAL A 157 -1.85 -12.57 -13.53
CA VAL A 157 -2.67 -13.47 -12.71
C VAL A 157 -2.86 -14.77 -13.46
N GLY A 158 -2.29 -15.86 -12.93
CA GLY A 158 -2.48 -17.23 -13.41
C GLY A 158 -3.55 -17.95 -12.61
N ILE A 159 -4.37 -18.74 -13.30
CA ILE A 159 -5.38 -19.63 -12.73
C ILE A 159 -5.12 -21.04 -13.25
N SER A 160 -4.95 -21.99 -12.33
CA SER A 160 -4.53 -23.35 -12.65
C SER A 160 -5.25 -24.41 -11.82
N PRO A 161 -5.25 -25.68 -12.27
CA PRO A 161 -5.83 -26.79 -11.53
C PRO A 161 -4.95 -27.30 -10.39
N LYS A 162 -3.65 -26.93 -10.35
CA LYS A 162 -2.66 -27.39 -9.36
C LYS A 162 -1.78 -26.26 -8.86
N ASP A 163 -1.18 -26.49 -7.71
CA ASP A 163 -0.18 -25.64 -7.10
C ASP A 163 1.19 -25.82 -7.79
N TYR A 164 1.83 -24.72 -8.23
CA TYR A 164 3.18 -24.75 -8.82
C TYR A 164 4.27 -24.29 -7.85
N SER A 165 3.94 -24.08 -6.58
CA SER A 165 4.95 -23.74 -5.57
C SER A 165 5.71 -24.95 -5.04
N ASP A 166 5.34 -26.16 -5.45
CA ASP A 166 6.02 -27.39 -5.08
C ASP A 166 7.49 -27.35 -5.53
N GLY A 167 8.39 -27.68 -4.59
CA GLY A 167 9.84 -27.62 -4.80
C GLY A 167 10.48 -26.26 -4.49
N TYR A 168 9.71 -25.23 -4.13
CA TYR A 168 10.23 -23.92 -3.74
C TYR A 168 10.08 -23.63 -2.24
N THR A 169 11.08 -22.96 -1.67
CA THR A 169 10.97 -22.44 -0.29
C THR A 169 9.89 -21.37 -0.26
N SER A 170 8.88 -21.60 0.58
CA SER A 170 7.69 -20.76 0.65
C SER A 170 7.63 -19.96 1.95
N LYS A 171 7.21 -18.70 1.88
CA LYS A 171 6.92 -17.84 3.02
C LYS A 171 5.40 -17.64 3.15
N PRO A 172 4.74 -18.13 4.21
CA PRO A 172 3.29 -18.02 4.36
C PRO A 172 2.87 -16.57 4.64
N VAL A 173 1.68 -16.21 4.15
CA VAL A 173 1.00 -14.95 4.44
C VAL A 173 -0.51 -15.16 4.52
N LYS A 174 -1.20 -14.41 5.38
CA LYS A 174 -2.66 -14.43 5.48
C LYS A 174 -3.23 -13.18 4.81
N LEU A 175 -4.06 -13.39 3.79
CA LEU A 175 -4.70 -12.29 3.06
C LEU A 175 -5.79 -11.63 3.92
N SER A 176 -6.18 -10.40 3.57
CA SER A 176 -7.18 -9.62 4.32
C SER A 176 -8.57 -10.28 4.36
N ASN A 177 -8.89 -11.12 3.38
CA ASN A 177 -10.12 -11.92 3.34
C ASN A 177 -10.00 -13.26 4.10
N GLY A 178 -8.88 -13.51 4.77
CA GLY A 178 -8.62 -14.70 5.58
C GLY A 178 -8.00 -15.88 4.83
N ILE A 179 -7.87 -15.82 3.50
CA ILE A 179 -7.24 -16.88 2.70
C ILE A 179 -5.77 -17.03 3.09
N GLN A 180 -5.32 -18.29 3.23
CA GLN A 180 -3.91 -18.61 3.39
C GLN A 180 -3.22 -18.60 2.03
N ALA A 181 -2.19 -17.78 1.90
CA ALA A 181 -1.37 -17.66 0.71
C ALA A 181 0.10 -17.87 1.06
N LYS A 182 0.94 -17.97 0.03
CA LYS A 182 2.39 -18.13 0.20
C LYS A 182 3.16 -17.44 -0.91
N TRP A 183 4.21 -16.75 -0.51
CA TRP A 183 5.22 -16.23 -1.42
C TRP A 183 6.26 -17.30 -1.71
N TYR A 184 6.60 -17.47 -2.97
CA TYR A 184 7.71 -18.31 -3.42
C TYR A 184 8.38 -17.64 -4.62
N THR A 185 9.63 -18.01 -4.89
CA THR A 185 10.44 -17.36 -5.92
C THR A 185 11.16 -18.43 -6.74
N PRO A 186 10.56 -18.87 -7.86
CA PRO A 186 11.18 -19.84 -8.75
C PRO A 186 12.49 -19.36 -9.37
N ASP A 187 12.59 -18.07 -9.64
CA ASP A 187 13.74 -17.43 -10.28
C ASP A 187 14.08 -16.07 -9.64
N LYS A 188 13.86 -14.95 -10.34
CA LYS A 188 14.03 -13.59 -9.87
C LYS A 188 12.69 -12.93 -9.51
N THR A 189 11.58 -13.48 -10.00
CA THR A 189 10.25 -12.90 -9.80
C THR A 189 9.55 -13.57 -8.61
N PRO A 190 9.13 -12.82 -7.59
CA PRO A 190 8.28 -13.37 -6.54
C PRO A 190 6.86 -13.65 -7.04
N LEU A 191 6.32 -14.81 -6.70
CA LEU A 191 4.96 -15.24 -7.01
C LEU A 191 4.18 -15.42 -5.70
N LEU A 192 2.96 -14.90 -5.65
CA LEU A 192 2.01 -15.15 -4.57
C LEU A 192 1.03 -16.23 -5.02
N GLY A 193 1.12 -17.41 -4.42
CA GLY A 193 0.22 -18.55 -4.67
C GLY A 193 -0.81 -18.72 -3.56
N PHE A 194 -2.07 -19.00 -3.93
CA PHE A 194 -3.12 -19.38 -2.98
C PHE A 194 -4.18 -20.25 -3.62
N LYS A 195 -4.88 -21.02 -2.78
CA LYS A 195 -6.04 -21.81 -3.21
C LYS A 195 -7.30 -20.95 -3.15
N LEU A 196 -8.11 -20.99 -4.21
CA LEU A 196 -9.42 -20.36 -4.29
C LEU A 196 -10.43 -21.38 -4.83
N ASP A 197 -11.37 -21.79 -3.99
CA ASP A 197 -12.31 -22.88 -4.27
C ASP A 197 -11.58 -24.15 -4.77
N ASP A 198 -11.80 -24.52 -6.03
CA ASP A 198 -11.29 -25.69 -6.73
C ASP A 198 -10.04 -25.39 -7.59
N ARG A 199 -9.45 -24.20 -7.44
CA ARG A 199 -8.31 -23.71 -8.24
C ARG A 199 -7.18 -23.17 -7.40
N TYR A 200 -6.04 -23.00 -8.05
CA TYR A 200 -4.91 -22.26 -7.55
C TYR A 200 -4.76 -20.97 -8.36
N VAL A 201 -4.50 -19.88 -7.64
CA VAL A 201 -4.27 -18.57 -8.21
C VAL A 201 -2.83 -18.18 -7.91
N THR A 202 -2.15 -17.66 -8.92
CA THR A 202 -0.78 -17.18 -8.81
C THR A 202 -0.69 -15.75 -9.33
N ILE A 203 -0.17 -14.82 -8.53
CA ILE A 203 -0.04 -13.41 -8.91
C ILE A 203 1.43 -12.99 -8.84
N SER A 204 1.90 -12.27 -9.85
CA SER A 204 3.26 -11.72 -9.92
C SER A 204 3.31 -10.35 -10.60
N SER A 205 4.43 -9.66 -10.43
CA SER A 205 4.80 -8.43 -11.16
C SER A 205 6.23 -8.59 -11.68
N GLU A 206 6.36 -8.92 -12.97
CA GLU A 206 7.65 -9.26 -13.61
C GLU A 206 8.57 -8.04 -13.71
N ASP A 207 8.01 -6.84 -13.80
CA ASP A 207 8.75 -5.57 -13.83
C ASP A 207 9.01 -4.98 -12.44
N HIS A 208 8.60 -5.69 -11.37
CA HIS A 208 8.71 -5.26 -9.98
C HIS A 208 8.03 -3.90 -9.68
N ALA A 209 7.12 -3.45 -10.54
CA ALA A 209 6.40 -2.19 -10.33
C ALA A 209 5.36 -2.31 -9.20
N LEU A 210 4.90 -3.53 -8.89
CA LEU A 210 4.04 -3.80 -7.74
C LEU A 210 4.83 -4.43 -6.59
N SER A 211 4.69 -3.82 -5.41
CA SER A 211 5.13 -4.40 -4.14
C SER A 211 4.32 -5.64 -3.76
N GLN A 212 4.90 -6.49 -2.90
CA GLN A 212 4.22 -7.66 -2.35
C GLN A 212 2.90 -7.28 -1.64
N ALA A 213 2.87 -6.18 -0.88
CA ALA A 213 1.66 -5.71 -0.22
C ALA A 213 0.54 -5.34 -1.21
N GLN A 214 0.88 -4.73 -2.35
CA GLN A 214 -0.10 -4.41 -3.40
C GLN A 214 -0.66 -5.70 -4.02
N ILE A 215 0.21 -6.68 -4.28
CA ILE A 215 -0.19 -7.98 -4.83
C ILE A 215 -1.10 -8.73 -3.84
N GLU A 216 -0.78 -8.73 -2.54
CA GLU A 216 -1.62 -9.35 -1.50
C GLU A 216 -3.03 -8.72 -1.42
N GLN A 217 -3.12 -7.39 -1.57
CA GLN A 217 -4.41 -6.70 -1.60
C GLN A 217 -5.24 -7.04 -2.84
N VAL A 218 -4.59 -7.12 -4.01
CA VAL A 218 -5.26 -7.54 -5.24
C VAL A 218 -5.69 -9.01 -5.14
N ALA A 219 -4.85 -9.88 -4.59
CA ALA A 219 -5.13 -11.29 -4.38
C ALA A 219 -6.40 -11.51 -3.54
N ALA A 220 -6.58 -10.72 -2.48
CA ALA A 220 -7.77 -10.77 -1.64
C ALA A 220 -9.08 -10.43 -2.38
N SER A 221 -8.98 -9.79 -3.55
CA SER A 221 -10.13 -9.40 -4.39
C SER A 221 -10.44 -10.39 -5.51
N VAL A 222 -9.63 -11.44 -5.72
CA VAL A 222 -9.88 -12.41 -6.79
C VAL A 222 -11.14 -13.21 -6.48
N ALA A 223 -12.06 -13.21 -7.44
CA ALA A 223 -13.36 -13.87 -7.31
C ALA A 223 -13.85 -14.38 -8.66
N LYS A 224 -14.94 -15.16 -8.64
CA LYS A 224 -15.63 -15.61 -9.86
C LYS A 224 -16.03 -14.40 -10.70
N LEU A 225 -15.69 -14.44 -11.98
CA LEU A 225 -16.03 -13.40 -12.94
C LEU A 225 -17.55 -13.46 -13.20
N LYS A 226 -18.26 -12.40 -12.81
CA LYS A 226 -19.71 -12.29 -13.01
C LYS A 226 -20.08 -12.06 -14.47
#